data_AF-A0A943PU52-F1
#
_entry.id   AF-A0A943PU52-F1
#
_cell.length_a   1.000
_cell.length_b   1.000
_cell.length_c   1.000
_cell.angle_alpha   90.00
_cell.angle_beta   90.00
_cell.angle_gamma   90.00
#
_symmetry.space_group_name_H-M   'P 1'
#
loop_
_entity.id
_entity.type
_entity.pdbx_description
1 polymer ?
#
loop_
_entity_poly.entity_id
_entity_poly.type
_entity_poly.pdbx_seq_one_letter_code
_entity_poly.pdbx_strand_id
1 'polypeptide(L)'
;MGIESNLRKEGIKVTEELDKIKVNTIAKNVAQKIVAAFPELEFKLGEVFIKLSQLKMYYAEVPKGFSEANYFYKNTSIYFNQEVPIEKIENYAIHECIHYLQERKDKAGFLLRLGLCDLTQYKVHGLALNEAAVQYATAKATKEPKDNVKYYGISFDTISPTCYPLICNLIAQMAYVTGEKVLFDSTFNSNNNFKETFIEKTSEDTFYTLEKNFDKILKLEEDLLKLNNKMELSDNLNSGLNKKRLKIKNSIQSTFMESQNLIITSYFDTAFERITNLEEVENYRRSLYNYKDLVGYVDGIDTFNEYYIKTMNKLENKYNELEKGIIAEDEEQEIVGLPAERRNKFQIFWQTVKKFLFKSGEEYKREEN
;
A
#
# COMPACT_ATOMS: atom_id res chain seq x y z
N MET A 1 21.28 -28.00 7.44
CA MET A 1 19.96 -28.55 7.85
C MET A 1 19.19 -28.89 6.59
N GLY A 2 18.60 -30.08 6.50
CA GLY A 2 17.82 -30.47 5.31
C GLY A 2 16.52 -29.68 5.16
N ILE A 3 15.97 -29.63 3.94
CA ILE A 3 14.70 -28.93 3.62
C ILE A 3 13.56 -29.43 4.50
N GLU A 4 13.42 -30.74 4.66
CA GLU A 4 12.39 -31.38 5.49
C GLU A 4 12.46 -30.93 6.96
N SER A 5 13.67 -30.78 7.50
CA SER A 5 13.86 -30.25 8.86
C SER A 5 13.43 -28.78 8.97
N ASN A 6 13.58 -27.98 7.91
CA ASN A 6 13.13 -26.60 7.91
C ASN A 6 11.60 -26.53 7.80
N LEU A 7 10.96 -27.32 6.92
CA LEU A 7 9.51 -27.38 6.79
C LEU A 7 8.84 -27.81 8.11
N ARG A 8 9.39 -28.84 8.76
CA ARG A 8 8.89 -29.30 10.07
C ARG A 8 8.97 -28.23 11.17
N LYS A 9 9.95 -27.32 11.12
CA LYS A 9 10.04 -26.20 12.07
C LYS A 9 8.92 -25.18 11.88
N GLU A 10 8.48 -24.99 10.65
CA GLU A 10 7.33 -24.14 10.31
C GLU A 10 5.99 -24.88 10.45
N GLY A 11 6.01 -26.17 10.84
CA GLY A 11 4.80 -27.00 10.98
C GLY A 11 4.21 -27.47 9.65
N ILE A 12 4.94 -27.35 8.54
CA ILE A 12 4.50 -27.76 7.21
C ILE A 12 4.85 -29.24 6.99
N LYS A 13 3.84 -30.05 6.66
CA LYS A 13 4.01 -31.48 6.33
C LYS A 13 3.43 -31.74 4.95
N VAL A 14 4.31 -32.04 4.00
CA VAL A 14 3.94 -32.33 2.60
C VAL A 14 3.07 -33.59 2.53
N THR A 15 1.98 -33.51 1.77
CA THR A 15 1.05 -34.62 1.53
C THR A 15 1.09 -35.11 0.09
N GLU A 16 1.17 -34.21 -0.89
CA GLU A 16 1.23 -34.53 -2.31
C GLU A 16 2.13 -33.53 -3.06
N GLU A 17 2.95 -33.99 -4.00
CA GLU A 17 3.59 -33.14 -5.01
C GLU A 17 2.67 -33.00 -6.22
N LEU A 18 2.38 -31.77 -6.64
CA LEU A 18 1.52 -31.54 -7.80
C LEU A 18 2.23 -32.02 -9.07
N ASP A 19 1.49 -32.73 -9.92
CA ASP A 19 2.01 -33.18 -11.21
C ASP A 19 2.32 -31.98 -12.14
N LYS A 20 3.12 -32.26 -13.17
CA LYS A 20 3.59 -31.22 -14.09
C LYS A 20 2.46 -30.56 -14.88
N ILE A 21 1.36 -31.26 -15.13
CA ILE A 21 0.22 -30.72 -15.87
C ILE A 21 -0.51 -29.68 -15.02
N LYS A 22 -0.75 -30.00 -13.73
CA LYS A 22 -1.31 -29.05 -12.75
C LYS A 22 -0.44 -27.81 -12.60
N VAL A 23 0.87 -27.99 -12.40
CA VAL A 23 1.84 -26.88 -12.28
C VAL A 23 1.83 -26.00 -13.53
N ASN A 24 1.87 -26.59 -14.72
CA ASN A 24 1.85 -25.83 -15.97
C ASN A 24 0.53 -25.06 -16.16
N THR A 25 -0.59 -25.63 -15.71
CA THR A 25 -1.91 -24.96 -15.78
C THR A 25 -1.92 -23.73 -14.87
N ILE A 26 -1.50 -23.88 -13.62
CA ILE A 26 -1.39 -22.75 -12.66
C ILE A 26 -0.43 -21.69 -13.22
N ALA A 27 0.76 -22.09 -13.66
CA ALA A 27 1.77 -21.17 -14.20
C ALA A 27 1.26 -20.38 -15.40
N LYS A 28 0.52 -21.02 -16.32
CA LYS A 28 -0.07 -20.36 -17.48
C LYS A 28 -1.11 -19.32 -17.07
N ASN A 29 -2.02 -19.69 -16.17
CA ASN A 29 -3.12 -18.83 -15.74
C ASN A 29 -2.60 -17.63 -14.93
N VAL A 30 -1.64 -17.86 -14.03
CA VAL A 30 -0.97 -16.79 -13.27
C VAL A 30 -0.21 -15.85 -14.21
N ALA A 31 0.57 -16.38 -15.15
CA ALA A 31 1.32 -15.55 -16.11
C ALA A 31 0.38 -14.67 -16.96
N GLN A 32 -0.75 -15.21 -17.41
CA GLN A 32 -1.77 -14.45 -18.13
C GLN A 32 -2.35 -13.32 -17.28
N LYS A 33 -2.71 -13.58 -16.02
CA LYS A 33 -3.24 -12.56 -15.10
C LYS A 33 -2.22 -11.45 -14.83
N ILE A 34 -0.97 -11.80 -14.55
CA ILE A 34 0.12 -10.82 -14.31
C ILE A 34 0.33 -9.94 -15.54
N VAL A 35 0.53 -10.52 -16.73
CA VAL A 35 0.78 -9.75 -17.97
C VAL A 35 -0.41 -8.85 -18.32
N ALA A 36 -1.64 -9.33 -18.12
CA ALA A 36 -2.84 -8.54 -18.38
C ALA A 36 -3.05 -7.39 -17.39
N ALA A 37 -2.61 -7.55 -16.13
CA ALA A 37 -2.79 -6.57 -15.08
C ALA A 37 -1.74 -5.44 -15.09
N PHE A 38 -0.53 -5.73 -15.61
CA PHE A 38 0.60 -4.79 -15.62
C PHE A 38 1.17 -4.58 -17.04
N PRO A 39 0.36 -4.12 -18.01
CA PRO A 39 0.82 -3.92 -19.39
C PRO A 39 2.00 -2.92 -19.48
N GLU A 40 2.09 -1.97 -18.56
CA GLU A 40 3.14 -0.95 -18.50
C GLU A 40 4.53 -1.48 -18.10
N LEU A 41 4.59 -2.72 -17.60
CA LEU A 41 5.84 -3.42 -17.28
C LEU A 41 6.37 -4.27 -18.45
N GLU A 42 5.62 -4.35 -19.56
CA GLU A 42 6.05 -5.01 -20.80
C GLU A 42 6.48 -6.48 -20.62
N PHE A 43 5.90 -7.18 -19.65
CA PHE A 43 6.20 -8.60 -19.43
C PHE A 43 5.85 -9.45 -20.65
N LYS A 44 6.80 -10.28 -21.09
CA LYS A 44 6.52 -11.29 -22.11
C LYS A 44 5.89 -12.52 -21.47
N LEU A 45 4.66 -12.83 -21.89
CA LEU A 45 3.90 -13.98 -21.39
C LEU A 45 4.69 -15.30 -21.41
N GLY A 46 5.43 -15.56 -22.50
CA GLY A 46 6.25 -16.76 -22.62
C GLY A 46 7.35 -16.85 -21.57
N GLU A 47 8.03 -15.74 -21.27
CA GLU A 47 9.12 -15.69 -20.30
C GLU A 47 8.60 -15.89 -18.86
N VAL A 48 7.50 -15.21 -18.51
CA VAL A 48 6.85 -15.36 -17.20
C VAL A 48 6.35 -16.79 -17.03
N PHE A 49 5.67 -17.35 -18.03
CA PHE A 49 5.19 -18.74 -18.00
C PHE A 49 6.33 -19.74 -17.82
N ILE A 50 7.40 -19.64 -18.61
CA ILE A 50 8.55 -20.56 -18.52
C ILE A 50 9.13 -20.53 -17.10
N LYS A 51 9.32 -19.33 -16.53
CA LYS A 51 9.84 -19.18 -15.17
C LYS A 51 8.91 -19.84 -14.15
N LEU A 52 7.62 -19.47 -14.13
CA LEU A 52 6.65 -20.02 -13.18
C LEU A 52 6.46 -21.54 -13.32
N SER A 53 6.56 -22.08 -14.54
CA SER A 53 6.39 -23.52 -14.79
C SER A 53 7.47 -24.38 -14.12
N GLN A 54 8.61 -23.80 -13.74
CA GLN A 54 9.71 -24.52 -13.10
C GLN A 54 9.52 -24.69 -11.58
N LEU A 55 8.54 -24.00 -10.99
CA LEU A 55 8.24 -24.15 -9.58
C LEU A 55 7.82 -25.57 -9.24
N LYS A 56 8.31 -26.04 -8.10
CA LYS A 56 7.70 -27.20 -7.44
C LYS A 56 6.57 -26.71 -6.56
N MET A 57 5.45 -27.41 -6.64
CA MET A 57 4.24 -27.07 -5.90
C MET A 57 3.74 -28.31 -5.17
N TYR A 58 3.27 -28.13 -3.95
CA TYR A 58 2.90 -29.22 -3.07
C TYR A 58 1.56 -28.91 -2.40
N TYR A 59 0.78 -29.95 -2.11
CA TYR A 59 -0.18 -29.90 -1.02
C TYR A 59 0.53 -30.25 0.29
N ALA A 60 0.12 -29.58 1.37
CA ALA A 60 0.65 -29.81 2.70
C ALA A 60 -0.43 -29.64 3.77
N GLU A 61 -0.28 -30.39 4.86
CA GLU A 61 -0.85 -30.05 6.16
C GLU A 61 -0.10 -28.82 6.69
N VAL A 62 -0.83 -27.76 7.06
CA VAL A 62 -0.28 -26.54 7.65
C VAL A 62 -0.97 -26.23 8.98
N PRO A 63 -0.33 -25.48 9.90
CA PRO A 63 -0.95 -25.12 11.19
C PRO A 63 -2.22 -24.29 11.01
N LYS A 64 -3.17 -24.39 11.95
CA LYS A 64 -4.36 -23.52 11.95
C LYS A 64 -3.95 -22.04 12.03
N GLY A 65 -4.49 -21.23 11.12
CA GLY A 65 -4.17 -19.81 10.99
C GLY A 65 -2.98 -19.50 10.08
N PHE A 66 -2.39 -20.50 9.41
CA PHE A 66 -1.52 -20.26 8.25
C PHE A 66 -2.34 -19.85 7.02
N SER A 67 -1.69 -19.15 6.10
CA SER A 67 -2.26 -18.84 4.78
C SER A 67 -2.48 -20.11 3.95
N GLU A 68 -3.43 -19.99 3.02
CA GLU A 68 -3.89 -21.03 2.09
C GLU A 68 -2.80 -21.47 1.10
N ALA A 69 -1.82 -20.60 0.85
CA ALA A 69 -0.60 -20.91 0.13
C ALA A 69 0.59 -20.22 0.79
N ASN A 70 1.77 -20.83 0.69
CA ASN A 70 3.01 -20.28 1.22
C ASN A 70 4.17 -20.54 0.28
N TYR A 71 4.89 -19.49 -0.09
CA TYR A 71 6.14 -19.56 -0.81
C TYR A 71 7.30 -19.80 0.16
N PHE A 72 8.01 -20.91 -0.02
CA PHE A 72 9.17 -21.26 0.79
C PHE A 72 10.46 -21.01 0.02
N TYR A 73 11.07 -19.86 0.26
CA TYR A 73 12.27 -19.41 -0.44
C TYR A 73 13.50 -20.34 -0.28
N LYS A 74 13.58 -21.11 0.81
CA LYS A 74 14.72 -22.02 1.07
C LYS A 74 14.84 -23.15 0.06
N ASN A 75 13.75 -23.54 -0.59
CA ASN A 75 13.77 -24.53 -1.68
C ASN A 75 12.96 -24.09 -2.91
N THR A 76 12.58 -22.81 -2.98
CA THR A 76 11.89 -22.21 -4.13
C THR A 76 10.67 -23.05 -4.53
N SER A 77 9.77 -23.26 -3.57
CA SER A 77 8.58 -24.09 -3.74
C SER A 77 7.36 -23.46 -3.10
N ILE A 78 6.18 -23.77 -3.63
CA ILE A 78 4.89 -23.33 -3.07
C ILE A 78 4.21 -24.50 -2.38
N TYR A 79 3.69 -24.25 -1.19
CA TYR A 79 2.93 -25.22 -0.40
C TYR A 79 1.51 -24.71 -0.23
N PHE A 80 0.55 -25.39 -0.85
CA PHE A 80 -0.86 -25.15 -0.69
C PHE A 80 -1.37 -25.92 0.52
N ASN A 81 -2.22 -25.28 1.32
CA ASN A 81 -2.97 -26.01 2.34
C ASN A 81 -3.85 -27.06 1.65
N GLN A 82 -3.76 -28.32 2.08
CA GLN A 82 -4.54 -29.43 1.55
C GLN A 82 -6.06 -29.22 1.60
N GLU A 83 -6.53 -28.31 2.47
CA GLU A 83 -7.95 -27.95 2.59
C GLU A 83 -8.42 -27.00 1.48
N VAL A 84 -7.50 -26.42 0.69
CA VAL A 84 -7.84 -25.50 -0.40
C VAL A 84 -8.42 -26.27 -1.59
N PRO A 85 -9.64 -25.94 -2.03
CA PRO A 85 -10.23 -26.53 -3.23
C PRO A 85 -9.38 -26.23 -4.46
N ILE A 86 -9.24 -27.21 -5.35
CA ILE A 86 -8.41 -27.08 -6.57
C ILE A 86 -8.85 -25.89 -7.44
N GLU A 87 -10.14 -25.57 -7.46
CA GLU A 87 -10.71 -24.46 -8.21
C GLU A 87 -10.29 -23.09 -7.67
N LYS A 88 -9.85 -23.03 -6.40
CA LYS A 88 -9.40 -21.79 -5.74
C LYS A 88 -7.90 -21.65 -5.65
N ILE A 89 -7.14 -22.72 -5.95
CA ILE A 89 -5.66 -22.72 -5.87
C ILE A 89 -5.06 -21.54 -6.62
N GLU A 90 -5.58 -21.24 -7.80
CA GLU A 90 -5.05 -20.16 -8.63
C GLU A 90 -5.11 -18.79 -7.97
N ASN A 91 -6.14 -18.53 -7.15
CA ASN A 91 -6.29 -17.24 -6.48
C ASN A 91 -5.21 -17.06 -5.42
N TYR A 92 -4.83 -18.14 -4.75
CA TYR A 92 -3.75 -18.15 -3.75
C TYR A 92 -2.37 -18.28 -4.39
N ALA A 93 -2.27 -18.88 -5.58
CA ALA A 93 -1.00 -19.07 -6.27
C ALA A 93 -0.39 -17.77 -6.80
N ILE A 94 -1.21 -16.77 -7.16
CA ILE A 94 -0.70 -15.50 -7.72
C ILE A 94 0.26 -14.82 -6.75
N HIS A 95 -0.13 -14.66 -5.48
CA HIS A 95 0.69 -14.04 -4.43
C HIS A 95 2.05 -14.72 -4.29
N GLU A 96 2.03 -16.06 -4.17
CA GLU A 96 3.24 -16.86 -4.00
C GLU A 96 4.11 -16.90 -5.27
N CYS A 97 3.49 -16.89 -6.45
CA CYS A 97 4.22 -16.79 -7.71
C CYS A 97 4.87 -15.40 -7.87
N ILE A 98 4.24 -14.33 -7.41
CA ILE A 98 4.86 -13.00 -7.39
C ILE A 98 6.12 -13.07 -6.55
N HIS A 99 6.08 -13.57 -5.31
CA HIS A 99 7.28 -13.77 -4.46
C HIS A 99 8.41 -14.50 -5.17
N TYR A 100 8.09 -15.58 -5.87
CA TYR A 100 9.08 -16.30 -6.66
C TYR A 100 9.71 -15.45 -7.77
N LEU A 101 8.91 -14.64 -8.49
CA LEU A 101 9.44 -13.77 -9.53
C LEU A 101 10.44 -12.74 -8.97
N GLN A 102 10.26 -12.33 -7.72
CA GLN A 102 11.12 -11.36 -7.04
C GLN A 102 12.51 -11.91 -6.67
N GLU A 103 12.72 -13.23 -6.58
CA GLU A 103 13.97 -13.79 -6.07
C GLU A 103 15.21 -13.19 -6.76
N ARG A 104 16.14 -12.69 -5.95
CA ARG A 104 17.51 -12.37 -6.38
C ARG A 104 18.48 -13.13 -5.49
N LYS A 105 19.32 -13.96 -6.10
CA LYS A 105 20.29 -14.81 -5.43
C LYS A 105 21.71 -14.43 -5.84
N ASP A 106 22.67 -14.64 -4.95
CA ASP A 106 24.07 -14.56 -5.31
C ASP A 106 24.52 -15.78 -6.15
N LYS A 107 25.80 -15.78 -6.54
CA LYS A 107 26.37 -16.88 -7.34
C LYS A 107 26.41 -18.23 -6.60
N ALA A 108 26.35 -18.21 -5.27
CA ALA A 108 26.31 -19.42 -4.43
C ALA A 108 24.87 -19.88 -4.15
N GLY A 109 23.86 -19.16 -4.66
CA GLY A 109 22.44 -19.48 -4.50
C GLY A 109 21.81 -18.93 -3.22
N PHE A 110 22.51 -18.09 -2.45
CA PHE A 110 21.95 -17.44 -1.28
C PHE A 110 21.00 -16.31 -1.69
N LEU A 111 19.83 -16.26 -1.07
CA LEU A 111 18.83 -15.23 -1.32
C LEU A 111 19.29 -13.89 -0.77
N LEU A 112 19.42 -12.90 -1.65
CA LEU A 112 19.81 -11.53 -1.33
C LEU A 112 18.59 -10.63 -1.14
N ARG A 113 17.55 -10.83 -1.96
CA ARG A 113 16.41 -9.91 -2.02
C ARG A 113 15.12 -10.60 -2.45
N LEU A 114 14.00 -10.11 -1.92
CA LEU A 114 12.65 -10.37 -2.38
C LEU A 114 11.93 -9.02 -2.57
N GLY A 115 11.89 -8.53 -3.80
CA GLY A 115 11.16 -7.33 -4.16
C GLY A 115 11.68 -6.13 -3.39
N LEU A 116 10.85 -5.56 -2.52
CA LEU A 116 11.22 -4.42 -1.68
C LEU A 116 12.01 -4.82 -0.42
N CYS A 117 12.08 -6.11 -0.07
CA CYS A 117 12.74 -6.62 1.13
C CYS A 117 14.21 -6.99 0.87
N ASP A 118 15.12 -6.40 1.64
CA ASP A 118 16.57 -6.69 1.62
C ASP A 118 16.93 -7.70 2.73
N LEU A 119 17.58 -8.80 2.34
CA LEU A 119 17.97 -9.92 3.20
C LEU A 119 19.49 -9.98 3.45
N THR A 120 20.25 -9.03 2.92
CA THR A 120 21.73 -9.01 3.01
C THR A 120 22.25 -8.49 4.35
N GLN A 121 21.41 -7.77 5.09
CA GLN A 121 21.77 -7.18 6.39
C GLN A 121 21.52 -8.14 7.55
N TYR A 122 22.15 -7.88 8.70
CA TYR A 122 21.98 -8.69 9.92
C TYR A 122 20.52 -8.78 10.38
N LYS A 123 19.74 -7.73 10.13
CA LYS A 123 18.30 -7.67 10.37
C LYS A 123 17.58 -7.59 9.02
N VAL A 124 16.49 -8.34 8.87
CA VAL A 124 15.62 -8.23 7.70
C VAL A 124 14.87 -6.90 7.75
N HIS A 125 14.85 -6.19 6.63
CA HIS A 125 14.26 -4.86 6.47
C HIS A 125 13.24 -4.85 5.34
N GLY A 126 12.09 -4.21 5.57
CA GLY A 126 11.06 -4.03 4.54
C GLY A 126 10.26 -5.28 4.21
N LEU A 127 10.17 -6.24 5.14
CA LEU A 127 9.37 -7.45 4.94
C LEU A 127 7.90 -7.11 4.76
N ALA A 128 7.28 -6.41 5.73
CA ALA A 128 5.87 -6.04 5.63
C ALA A 128 5.60 -5.03 4.50
N LEU A 129 6.58 -4.18 4.16
CA LEU A 129 6.49 -3.30 3.00
C LEU A 129 6.41 -4.09 1.69
N ASN A 130 7.24 -5.13 1.55
CA ASN A 130 7.18 -6.03 0.41
C ASN A 130 5.87 -6.83 0.39
N GLU A 131 5.44 -7.39 1.52
CA GLU A 131 4.15 -8.11 1.60
C GLU A 131 2.97 -7.24 1.19
N ALA A 132 2.96 -5.96 1.60
CA ALA A 132 1.96 -5.01 1.15
C ALA A 132 1.98 -4.82 -0.37
N ALA A 133 3.17 -4.64 -0.97
CA ALA A 133 3.32 -4.46 -2.41
C ALA A 133 2.91 -5.72 -3.20
N VAL A 134 3.26 -6.90 -2.71
CA VAL A 134 2.87 -8.18 -3.32
C VAL A 134 1.37 -8.38 -3.21
N GLN A 135 0.77 -8.18 -2.04
CA GLN A 135 -0.68 -8.31 -1.87
C GLN A 135 -1.44 -7.28 -2.72
N TYR A 136 -0.94 -6.05 -2.82
CA TYR A 136 -1.52 -5.01 -3.67
C TYR A 136 -1.46 -5.39 -5.16
N ALA A 137 -0.33 -5.95 -5.61
CA ALA A 137 -0.19 -6.50 -6.95
C ALA A 137 -1.13 -7.70 -7.19
N THR A 138 -1.26 -8.61 -6.21
CA THR A 138 -2.20 -9.74 -6.27
C THR A 138 -3.63 -9.25 -6.46
N ALA A 139 -4.09 -8.30 -5.65
CA ALA A 139 -5.44 -7.74 -5.74
C ALA A 139 -5.72 -7.05 -7.09
N LYS A 140 -4.73 -6.35 -7.66
CA LYS A 140 -4.82 -5.80 -9.03
C LYS A 140 -4.92 -6.91 -10.08
N ALA A 141 -4.13 -7.97 -9.93
CA ALA A 141 -4.11 -9.09 -10.88
C ALA A 141 -5.40 -9.94 -10.84
N THR A 142 -6.04 -10.06 -9.67
CA THR A 142 -7.34 -10.72 -9.53
C THR A 142 -8.53 -9.81 -9.80
N LYS A 143 -8.29 -8.49 -9.96
CA LYS A 143 -9.32 -7.46 -10.17
C LYS A 143 -10.33 -7.42 -9.03
N GLU A 144 -9.84 -7.51 -7.78
CA GLU A 144 -10.70 -7.35 -6.62
C GLU A 144 -11.42 -6.00 -6.66
N PRO A 145 -12.71 -5.95 -6.29
CA PRO A 145 -13.41 -4.68 -6.19
C PRO A 145 -12.83 -3.84 -5.05
N LYS A 146 -12.81 -2.53 -5.25
CA LYS A 146 -12.53 -1.56 -4.19
C LYS A 146 -13.70 -1.61 -3.19
N ASP A 147 -13.40 -1.76 -1.91
CA ASP A 147 -14.38 -1.81 -0.82
C ASP A 147 -14.00 -0.84 0.31
N ASN A 148 -15.01 -0.35 1.03
CA ASN A 148 -14.82 0.48 2.21
C ASN A 148 -14.88 -0.39 3.46
N VAL A 149 -13.80 -0.41 4.23
CA VAL A 149 -13.67 -1.28 5.40
C VAL A 149 -13.38 -0.49 6.67
N LYS A 150 -13.77 -1.05 7.82
CA LYS A 150 -13.47 -0.48 9.14
C LYS A 150 -12.64 -1.45 9.98
N TYR A 151 -11.35 -1.14 10.15
CA TYR A 151 -10.41 -1.92 10.96
C TYR A 151 -9.86 -1.07 12.11
N TYR A 152 -9.97 -1.59 13.33
CA TYR A 152 -9.43 -0.94 14.55
C TYR A 152 -9.89 0.52 14.74
N GLY A 153 -11.09 0.86 14.27
CA GLY A 153 -11.65 2.22 14.35
C GLY A 153 -11.24 3.13 13.19
N ILE A 154 -10.48 2.63 12.21
CA ILE A 154 -10.10 3.34 10.99
C ILE A 154 -11.03 2.88 9.86
N SER A 155 -11.70 3.80 9.20
CA SER A 155 -12.49 3.57 7.99
C SER A 155 -11.69 4.03 6.78
N PHE A 156 -11.50 3.18 5.77
CA PHE A 156 -10.73 3.49 4.57
C PHE A 156 -11.13 2.59 3.42
N ASP A 157 -10.79 3.01 2.20
CA ASP A 157 -10.97 2.16 1.04
C ASP A 157 -9.73 1.31 0.74
N THR A 158 -9.96 0.09 0.25
CA THR A 158 -8.90 -0.81 -0.19
C THR A 158 -9.41 -1.80 -1.24
N ILE A 159 -8.51 -2.28 -2.09
CA ILE A 159 -8.78 -3.42 -3.00
C ILE A 159 -8.43 -4.77 -2.36
N SER A 160 -7.95 -4.77 -1.11
CA SER A 160 -7.61 -5.98 -0.37
C SER A 160 -8.29 -5.98 1.00
N PRO A 161 -9.63 -6.04 1.05
CA PRO A 161 -10.39 -5.85 2.29
C PRO A 161 -10.11 -6.93 3.33
N THR A 162 -9.80 -8.16 2.90
CA THR A 162 -9.65 -9.32 3.78
C THR A 162 -8.20 -9.75 4.02
N CYS A 163 -7.24 -9.21 3.26
CA CYS A 163 -5.83 -9.59 3.37
C CYS A 163 -4.96 -8.35 3.53
N TYR A 164 -4.32 -8.21 4.70
CA TYR A 164 -3.44 -7.09 5.04
C TYR A 164 -4.00 -5.68 4.71
N PRO A 165 -5.27 -5.37 5.05
CA PRO A 165 -5.97 -4.20 4.50
C PRO A 165 -5.28 -2.87 4.84
N LEU A 166 -4.74 -2.73 6.06
CA LEU A 166 -4.05 -1.51 6.50
C LEU A 166 -2.78 -1.22 5.71
N ILE A 167 -1.87 -2.19 5.62
CA ILE A 167 -0.61 -1.99 4.91
C ILE A 167 -0.82 -1.91 3.39
N CYS A 168 -1.86 -2.56 2.85
CA CYS A 168 -2.29 -2.37 1.46
C CYS A 168 -2.78 -0.94 1.17
N ASN A 169 -3.50 -0.33 2.11
CA ASN A 169 -3.88 1.08 1.97
C ASN A 169 -2.65 2.01 2.04
N LEU A 170 -1.73 1.77 2.99
CA LEU A 170 -0.50 2.57 3.09
C LEU A 170 0.41 2.43 1.86
N ILE A 171 0.57 1.23 1.28
CA ILE A 171 1.39 1.09 0.07
C ILE A 171 0.73 1.76 -1.13
N ALA A 172 -0.60 1.78 -1.22
CA ALA A 172 -1.32 2.54 -2.24
C ALA A 172 -1.09 4.05 -2.09
N GLN A 173 -1.04 4.56 -0.86
CA GLN A 173 -0.65 5.94 -0.57
C GLN A 173 0.78 6.24 -1.02
N MET A 174 1.73 5.33 -0.76
CA MET A 174 3.10 5.49 -1.27
C MET A 174 3.18 5.38 -2.80
N ALA A 175 2.37 4.52 -3.41
CA ALA A 175 2.27 4.38 -4.86
C ALA A 175 1.68 5.63 -5.52
N TYR A 176 0.81 6.37 -4.83
CA TYR A 176 0.33 7.67 -5.30
C TYR A 176 1.48 8.67 -5.44
N VAL A 177 2.44 8.64 -4.51
CA VAL A 177 3.62 9.52 -4.52
C VAL A 177 4.56 9.15 -5.67
N THR A 178 4.87 7.87 -5.87
CA THR A 178 5.89 7.41 -6.84
C THR A 178 5.34 7.09 -8.22
N GLY A 179 4.04 6.81 -8.32
CA GLY A 179 3.41 6.11 -9.43
C GLY A 179 3.41 4.58 -9.23
N GLU A 180 2.29 3.93 -9.57
CA GLU A 180 2.10 2.48 -9.46
C GLU A 180 3.10 1.70 -10.32
N LYS A 181 3.42 2.19 -11.53
CA LYS A 181 4.44 1.58 -12.40
C LYS A 181 5.78 1.40 -11.68
N VAL A 182 6.22 2.43 -10.94
CA VAL A 182 7.50 2.41 -10.22
C VAL A 182 7.45 1.42 -9.07
N LEU A 183 6.33 1.38 -8.33
CA LEU A 183 6.11 0.39 -7.27
C LEU A 183 6.21 -1.04 -7.83
N PHE A 184 5.46 -1.34 -8.89
CA PHE A 184 5.41 -2.69 -9.42
C PHE A 184 6.72 -3.08 -10.13
N ASP A 185 7.39 -2.17 -10.82
CA ASP A 185 8.74 -2.41 -11.35
C ASP A 185 9.69 -2.86 -10.24
N SER A 186 9.80 -2.13 -9.14
CA SER A 186 10.65 -2.55 -8.01
C SER A 186 10.17 -3.82 -7.33
N THR A 187 8.86 -4.06 -7.27
CA THR A 187 8.27 -5.26 -6.66
C THR A 187 8.63 -6.52 -7.45
N PHE A 188 8.50 -6.50 -8.78
CA PHE A 188 8.79 -7.66 -9.63
C PHE A 188 10.27 -7.81 -9.97
N ASN A 189 10.95 -6.68 -10.19
CA ASN A 189 12.34 -6.67 -10.64
C ASN A 189 13.37 -6.56 -9.50
N SER A 190 12.92 -6.39 -8.25
CA SER A 190 13.76 -6.32 -7.05
C SER A 190 14.86 -5.27 -7.14
N ASN A 191 14.51 -4.10 -7.66
CA ASN A 191 15.38 -2.94 -7.78
C ASN A 191 15.00 -1.84 -6.76
N ASN A 192 15.74 -0.74 -6.73
CA ASN A 192 15.54 0.35 -5.76
C ASN A 192 14.70 1.53 -6.28
N ASN A 193 14.17 1.46 -7.51
CA ASN A 193 13.53 2.61 -8.16
C ASN A 193 12.40 3.20 -7.30
N PHE A 194 11.55 2.37 -6.70
CA PHE A 194 10.49 2.80 -5.79
C PHE A 194 11.02 3.52 -4.55
N LYS A 195 12.02 2.92 -3.88
CA LYS A 195 12.66 3.52 -2.70
C LYS A 195 13.30 4.87 -3.05
N GLU A 196 14.12 4.91 -4.09
CA GLU A 196 14.83 6.11 -4.52
C GLU A 196 13.85 7.22 -4.95
N THR A 197 12.84 6.88 -5.74
CA THR A 197 11.78 7.83 -6.17
C THR A 197 10.98 8.37 -4.97
N PHE A 198 10.64 7.50 -4.01
CA PHE A 198 9.90 7.93 -2.82
C PHE A 198 10.75 8.87 -1.96
N ILE A 199 12.04 8.55 -1.75
CA ILE A 199 12.98 9.39 -1.02
C ILE A 199 13.16 10.75 -1.70
N GLU A 200 13.30 10.78 -3.03
CA GLU A 200 13.44 12.03 -3.80
C GLU A 200 12.23 12.95 -3.63
N LYS A 201 11.02 12.38 -3.52
CA LYS A 201 9.77 13.11 -3.32
C LYS A 201 9.46 13.42 -1.86
N THR A 202 10.22 12.86 -0.92
CA THR A 202 10.04 13.01 0.53
C THR A 202 11.41 13.17 1.21
N SER A 203 11.88 12.15 1.93
CA SER A 203 13.22 12.06 2.49
C SER A 203 13.58 10.60 2.85
N GLU A 204 14.86 10.35 3.09
CA GLU A 204 15.36 9.04 3.54
C GLU A 204 14.80 8.65 4.92
N ASP A 205 14.73 9.60 5.85
CA ASP A 205 14.17 9.39 7.18
C ASP A 205 12.67 9.01 7.12
N THR A 206 11.92 9.67 6.24
CA THR A 206 10.51 9.34 6.00
C THR A 206 10.37 7.90 5.51
N PHE A 207 11.16 7.48 4.50
CA PHE A 207 11.07 6.13 3.96
C PHE A 207 11.34 5.05 5.01
N TYR A 208 12.45 5.16 5.75
CA TYR A 208 12.79 4.14 6.75
C TYR A 208 11.88 4.16 7.98
N THR A 209 11.30 5.31 8.32
CA THR A 209 10.27 5.39 9.36
C THR A 209 9.01 4.63 8.92
N LEU A 210 8.57 4.81 7.67
CA LEU A 210 7.45 4.06 7.11
C LEU A 210 7.76 2.56 7.05
N GLU A 211 8.92 2.16 6.54
CA GLU A 211 9.34 0.74 6.51
C GLU A 211 9.19 0.08 7.90
N LYS A 212 9.71 0.73 8.95
CA LYS A 212 9.57 0.25 10.34
C LYS A 212 8.12 0.21 10.80
N ASN A 213 7.30 1.18 10.40
CA ASN A 213 5.89 1.24 10.79
C ASN A 213 5.07 0.13 10.11
N PHE A 214 5.35 -0.21 8.85
CA PHE A 214 4.74 -1.36 8.17
C PHE A 214 5.04 -2.65 8.96
N ASP A 215 6.32 -2.89 9.28
CA ASP A 215 6.72 -4.08 10.05
C ASP A 215 6.07 -4.10 11.43
N LYS A 216 5.95 -2.93 12.07
CA LYS A 216 5.28 -2.77 13.38
C LYS A 216 3.78 -3.06 13.30
N ILE A 217 3.08 -2.60 12.27
CA ILE A 217 1.65 -2.88 12.07
C ILE A 217 1.45 -4.39 11.92
N LEU A 218 2.18 -5.03 11.00
CA LEU A 218 2.09 -6.47 10.77
C LEU A 218 2.35 -7.26 12.05
N LYS A 219 3.40 -6.87 12.80
CA LYS A 219 3.73 -7.51 14.07
C LYS A 219 2.63 -7.38 15.12
N LEU A 220 2.01 -6.21 15.22
CA LEU A 220 0.90 -5.97 16.15
C LEU A 220 -0.34 -6.77 15.77
N GLU A 221 -0.64 -6.93 14.48
CA GLU A 221 -1.74 -7.77 13.99
C GLU A 221 -1.52 -9.26 14.32
N GLU A 222 -0.30 -9.77 14.13
CA GLU A 222 0.05 -11.13 14.56
C GLU A 222 -0.12 -11.32 16.07
N ASP A 223 0.36 -10.37 16.88
CA ASP A 223 0.27 -10.44 18.33
C ASP A 223 -1.18 -10.36 18.81
N LEU A 224 -2.01 -9.60 18.10
CA LEU A 224 -3.46 -9.54 18.33
C LEU A 224 -4.14 -10.87 18.01
N LEU A 225 -3.81 -11.49 16.87
CA LEU A 225 -4.33 -12.80 16.49
C LEU A 225 -3.94 -13.88 17.50
N LYS A 226 -2.66 -13.93 17.90
CA LYS A 226 -2.17 -14.83 18.96
C LYS A 226 -2.89 -14.60 20.29
N LEU A 227 -3.19 -13.35 20.63
CA LEU A 227 -3.94 -13.01 21.84
C LEU A 227 -5.39 -13.48 21.76
N ASN A 228 -6.07 -13.26 20.63
CA ASN A 228 -7.46 -13.68 20.43
C ASN A 228 -7.59 -15.22 20.50
N ASN A 229 -6.70 -15.96 19.84
CA ASN A 229 -6.70 -17.44 19.90
C ASN A 229 -6.50 -17.95 21.34
N LYS A 230 -5.65 -17.29 22.13
CA LYS A 230 -5.49 -17.62 23.57
C LYS A 230 -6.74 -17.32 24.39
N MET A 231 -7.46 -16.24 24.06
CA MET A 231 -8.69 -15.88 24.75
C MET A 231 -9.82 -16.87 24.45
N GLU A 232 -9.95 -17.32 23.20
CA GLU A 232 -10.94 -18.35 22.81
C GLU A 232 -10.71 -19.69 23.52
N LEU A 233 -9.45 -20.10 23.72
CA LEU A 233 -9.11 -21.37 24.37
C LEU A 233 -9.27 -21.37 25.89
N SER A 234 -9.43 -20.21 26.55
CA SER A 234 -9.30 -20.10 28.00
C SER A 234 -10.63 -19.94 28.77
N ASP A 235 -11.79 -19.87 28.08
CA ASP A 235 -13.15 -19.64 28.62
C ASP A 235 -13.30 -18.46 29.62
N ASN A 236 -12.22 -17.72 29.89
CA ASN A 236 -12.13 -16.71 30.93
C ASN A 236 -11.75 -15.37 30.29
N LEU A 237 -12.76 -14.52 30.12
CA LEU A 237 -12.62 -13.11 29.79
C LEU A 237 -11.98 -12.34 30.96
N ASN A 238 -10.66 -12.50 31.15
CA ASN A 238 -9.92 -11.72 32.14
C ASN A 238 -9.81 -10.25 31.69
N SER A 239 -10.18 -9.31 32.55
CA SER A 239 -10.09 -7.86 32.32
C SER A 239 -8.70 -7.40 31.87
N GLY A 240 -7.64 -8.08 32.34
CA GLY A 240 -6.26 -7.82 31.92
C GLY A 240 -5.99 -8.13 30.44
N LEU A 241 -6.54 -9.22 29.90
CA LEU A 241 -6.39 -9.60 28.49
C LEU A 241 -7.15 -8.63 27.59
N ASN A 242 -8.36 -8.22 27.99
CA ASN A 242 -9.13 -7.19 27.30
C ASN A 242 -8.39 -5.86 27.23
N LYS A 243 -7.75 -5.44 28.34
CA LYS A 243 -6.92 -4.22 28.38
C LYS A 243 -5.71 -4.34 27.44
N LYS A 244 -5.05 -5.50 27.37
CA LYS A 244 -3.94 -5.74 26.43
C LYS A 244 -4.42 -5.69 24.97
N ARG A 245 -5.57 -6.32 24.67
CA ARG A 245 -6.21 -6.30 23.35
C ARG A 245 -6.50 -4.88 22.89
N LEU A 246 -7.10 -4.06 23.75
CA LEU A 246 -7.39 -2.65 23.45
C LEU A 246 -6.10 -1.85 23.20
N LYS A 247 -5.05 -2.06 24.01
CA LYS A 247 -3.74 -1.42 23.79
C LYS A 247 -3.16 -1.75 22.42
N ILE A 248 -3.19 -3.02 22.00
CA ILE A 248 -2.67 -3.42 20.69
C ILE A 248 -3.48 -2.75 19.58
N LYS A 249 -4.81 -2.78 19.64
CA LYS A 249 -5.68 -2.10 18.66
C LYS A 249 -5.39 -0.60 18.55
N ASN A 250 -5.21 0.08 19.70
CA ASN A 250 -4.89 1.50 19.72
C ASN A 250 -3.48 1.77 19.14
N SER A 251 -2.50 0.91 19.41
CA SER A 251 -1.16 1.02 18.82
C SER A 251 -1.16 0.79 17.31
N ILE A 252 -2.00 -0.12 16.80
CA ILE A 252 -2.20 -0.31 15.36
C ILE A 252 -2.80 0.96 14.76
N GLN A 253 -3.89 1.47 15.36
CA GLN A 253 -4.55 2.68 14.91
C GLN A 253 -3.58 3.87 14.87
N SER A 254 -2.84 4.11 15.96
CA SER A 254 -1.91 5.24 16.03
C SER A 254 -0.78 5.09 15.01
N THR A 255 -0.19 3.89 14.89
CA THR A 255 0.91 3.65 13.95
C THR A 255 0.46 3.83 12.49
N PHE A 256 -0.76 3.41 12.15
CA PHE A 256 -1.35 3.67 10.82
C PHE A 256 -1.54 5.17 10.58
N MET A 257 -2.20 5.88 11.51
CA MET A 257 -2.46 7.32 11.35
C MET A 257 -1.17 8.14 11.30
N GLU A 258 -0.17 7.80 12.12
CA GLU A 258 1.17 8.39 12.09
C GLU A 258 1.83 8.16 10.73
N SER A 259 1.75 6.95 10.17
CA SER A 259 2.34 6.62 8.86
C SER A 259 1.66 7.38 7.72
N GLN A 260 0.33 7.40 7.69
CA GLN A 260 -0.44 8.16 6.72
C GLN A 260 -0.13 9.65 6.79
N ASN A 261 -0.18 10.24 7.99
CA ASN A 261 0.11 11.66 8.17
C ASN A 261 1.54 11.98 7.74
N LEU A 262 2.49 11.10 8.03
CA LEU A 262 3.88 11.26 7.60
C LEU A 262 4.01 11.22 6.06
N ILE A 263 3.31 10.31 5.37
CA ILE A 263 3.29 10.30 3.88
C ILE A 263 2.73 11.62 3.36
N ILE A 264 1.58 12.05 3.89
CA ILE A 264 0.89 13.29 3.47
C ILE A 264 1.82 14.49 3.66
N THR A 265 2.29 14.74 4.87
CA THR A 265 3.07 15.94 5.16
C THR A 265 4.41 15.92 4.43
N SER A 266 5.14 14.80 4.44
CA SER A 266 6.45 14.75 3.79
C SER A 266 6.35 14.95 2.28
N TYR A 267 5.34 14.39 1.61
CA TYR A 267 5.20 14.58 0.17
C TYR A 267 4.66 15.96 -0.20
N PHE A 268 3.53 16.35 0.40
CA PHE A 268 2.84 17.57 -0.02
C PHE A 268 3.54 18.84 0.48
N ASP A 269 4.26 18.81 1.60
CA ASP A 269 5.06 19.97 2.02
C ASP A 269 6.29 20.13 1.10
N THR A 270 7.01 19.05 0.78
CA THR A 270 8.12 19.09 -0.19
C THR A 270 7.65 19.49 -1.59
N ALA A 271 6.51 18.98 -2.05
CA ALA A 271 5.96 19.37 -3.34
C ALA A 271 5.54 20.86 -3.37
N PHE A 272 5.04 21.40 -2.26
CA PHE A 272 4.66 22.80 -2.15
C PHE A 272 5.86 23.74 -2.34
N GLU A 273 7.00 23.40 -1.75
CA GLU A 273 8.24 24.17 -1.85
C GLU A 273 8.73 24.27 -3.30
N ARG A 274 8.50 23.22 -4.10
CA ARG A 274 8.94 23.13 -5.51
C ARG A 274 8.07 23.90 -6.49
N ILE A 275 6.92 24.44 -6.07
CA ILE A 275 6.04 25.22 -6.96
C ILE A 275 6.72 26.54 -7.35
N THR A 276 6.82 26.79 -8.65
CA THR A 276 7.44 27.96 -9.27
C THR A 276 6.54 28.68 -10.27
N ASN A 277 5.44 28.06 -10.69
CA ASN A 277 4.53 28.62 -11.69
C ASN A 277 3.05 28.25 -11.42
N LEU A 278 2.13 28.90 -12.14
CA LEU A 278 0.69 28.72 -11.94
C LEU A 278 0.18 27.33 -12.35
N GLU A 279 0.82 26.68 -13.32
CA GLU A 279 0.44 25.31 -13.72
C GLU A 279 0.74 24.31 -12.60
N GLU A 280 1.90 24.43 -11.95
CA GLU A 280 2.28 23.62 -10.79
C GLU A 280 1.33 23.83 -9.60
N VAL A 281 0.80 25.04 -9.43
CA VAL A 281 -0.26 25.29 -8.42
C VAL A 281 -1.50 24.45 -8.71
N GLU A 282 -1.99 24.44 -9.95
CA GLU A 282 -3.17 23.65 -10.33
C GLU A 282 -2.92 22.14 -10.24
N ASN A 283 -1.73 21.69 -10.65
CA ASN A 283 -1.32 20.29 -10.53
C ASN A 283 -1.28 19.87 -9.06
N TYR A 284 -0.77 20.73 -8.18
CA TYR A 284 -0.78 20.49 -6.74
C TYR A 284 -2.21 20.43 -6.19
N ARG A 285 -3.09 21.39 -6.54
CA ARG A 285 -4.50 21.42 -6.11
C ARG A 285 -5.20 20.10 -6.42
N ARG A 286 -5.06 19.64 -7.67
CA ARG A 286 -5.63 18.37 -8.14
C ARG A 286 -5.04 17.18 -7.38
N SER A 287 -3.73 17.16 -7.21
CA SER A 287 -3.03 16.08 -6.53
C SER A 287 -3.45 15.95 -5.07
N LEU A 288 -3.56 17.05 -4.33
CA LEU A 288 -4.01 17.02 -2.93
C LEU A 288 -5.50 16.68 -2.81
N TYR A 289 -6.34 17.17 -3.72
CA TYR A 289 -7.77 16.83 -3.73
C TYR A 289 -8.02 15.34 -3.97
N ASN A 290 -7.36 14.76 -4.98
CA ASN A 290 -7.53 13.35 -5.32
C ASN A 290 -6.98 12.41 -4.24
N TYR A 291 -6.01 12.86 -3.44
CA TYR A 291 -5.45 12.05 -2.35
C TYR A 291 -6.50 11.65 -1.30
N LYS A 292 -7.58 12.44 -1.14
CA LYS A 292 -8.65 12.16 -0.17
C LYS A 292 -9.21 10.74 -0.30
N ASP A 293 -9.23 10.18 -1.51
CA ASP A 293 -9.83 8.87 -1.80
C ASP A 293 -8.96 7.68 -1.32
N LEU A 294 -7.76 7.96 -0.78
CA LEU A 294 -6.82 6.99 -0.21
C LEU A 294 -6.73 7.09 1.32
N VAL A 295 -7.24 8.17 1.90
CA VAL A 295 -7.09 8.50 3.33
C VAL A 295 -7.95 7.58 4.18
N GLY A 296 -7.39 7.08 5.28
CA GLY A 296 -8.13 6.48 6.37
C GLY A 296 -8.56 7.49 7.42
N TYR A 297 -9.77 7.32 7.93
CA TYR A 297 -10.44 8.22 8.86
C TYR A 297 -10.75 7.53 10.18
N VAL A 298 -10.59 8.25 11.28
CA VAL A 298 -11.01 7.81 12.61
C VAL A 298 -12.09 8.79 13.10
N ASP A 299 -13.20 8.25 13.61
CA ASP A 299 -14.33 9.07 14.05
C ASP A 299 -13.87 10.14 15.07
N GLY A 300 -14.16 11.41 14.78
CA GLY A 300 -13.76 12.55 15.63
C GLY A 300 -12.32 13.03 15.45
N ILE A 301 -11.54 12.44 14.54
CA ILE A 301 -10.18 12.87 14.18
C ILE A 301 -10.17 13.32 12.72
N ASP A 302 -9.98 14.62 12.47
CA ASP A 302 -10.05 15.19 11.12
C ASP A 302 -8.70 15.73 10.60
N THR A 303 -7.63 14.94 10.77
CA THR A 303 -6.26 15.37 10.48
C THR A 303 -6.06 15.74 9.00
N PHE A 304 -6.65 14.99 8.07
CA PHE A 304 -6.51 15.27 6.64
C PHE A 304 -7.25 16.54 6.23
N ASN A 305 -8.50 16.77 6.67
CA ASN A 305 -9.19 17.99 6.27
C ASN A 305 -8.55 19.23 6.90
N GLU A 306 -8.07 19.14 8.15
CA GLU A 306 -7.29 20.22 8.78
C GLU A 306 -6.03 20.55 7.96
N TYR A 307 -5.26 19.52 7.56
CA TYR A 307 -4.11 19.68 6.69
C TYR A 307 -4.52 20.30 5.34
N TYR A 308 -5.54 19.74 4.68
CA TYR A 308 -6.05 20.19 3.39
C TYR A 308 -6.42 21.67 3.42
N ILE A 309 -7.24 22.11 4.38
CA ILE A 309 -7.68 23.51 4.49
C ILE A 309 -6.48 24.43 4.70
N LYS A 310 -5.58 24.07 5.63
CA LYS A 310 -4.38 24.87 5.92
C LYS A 310 -3.51 25.01 4.68
N THR A 311 -3.27 23.91 3.97
CA THR A 311 -2.41 23.86 2.80
C THR A 311 -3.03 24.57 1.60
N MET A 312 -4.34 24.45 1.37
CA MET A 312 -5.03 25.20 0.31
C MET A 312 -4.99 26.70 0.54
N ASN A 313 -5.09 27.18 1.78
CA ASN A 313 -4.92 28.60 2.09
C ASN A 313 -3.49 29.09 1.82
N LYS A 314 -2.47 28.29 2.15
CA LYS A 314 -1.06 28.62 1.80
C LYS A 314 -0.87 28.68 0.29
N LEU A 315 -1.47 27.74 -0.43
CA LEU A 315 -1.39 27.64 -1.88
C LEU A 315 -2.07 28.82 -2.58
N GLU A 316 -3.18 29.32 -2.03
CA GLU A 316 -3.83 30.53 -2.52
C GLU A 316 -2.91 31.76 -2.40
N ASN A 317 -2.21 31.91 -1.27
CA ASN A 317 -1.24 33.00 -1.13
C ASN A 317 -0.13 32.89 -2.17
N LYS A 318 0.42 31.68 -2.35
CA LYS A 318 1.48 31.42 -3.34
C LYS A 318 1.02 31.68 -4.78
N TYR A 319 -0.24 31.34 -5.11
CA TYR A 319 -0.84 31.68 -6.40
C TYR A 319 -0.86 33.19 -6.64
N ASN A 320 -1.35 33.97 -5.67
CA ASN A 320 -1.44 35.42 -5.77
C ASN A 320 -0.05 36.09 -5.88
N GLU A 321 0.97 35.53 -5.22
CA GLU A 321 2.35 36.00 -5.34
C GLU A 321 2.92 35.78 -6.74
N LEU A 322 2.70 34.58 -7.30
CA LEU A 322 3.14 34.24 -8.66
C LEU A 322 2.39 35.06 -9.73
N GLU A 323 1.08 35.25 -9.58
CA GLU A 323 0.26 36.05 -10.50
C GLU A 323 0.72 37.52 -10.51
N LYS A 324 1.01 38.11 -9.34
CA LYS A 324 1.58 39.46 -9.26
C LYS A 324 2.96 39.55 -9.90
N GLY A 325 3.80 38.52 -9.74
CA GLY A 325 5.11 38.45 -10.39
C GLY A 325 4.99 38.49 -11.91
N ILE A 326 4.07 37.70 -12.48
CA ILE A 326 3.79 37.68 -13.92
C ILE A 326 3.28 39.05 -14.39
N ILE A 327 2.32 39.65 -13.68
CA ILE A 327 1.78 40.96 -14.04
C ILE A 327 2.87 42.04 -14.00
N ALA A 328 3.78 42.01 -13.02
CA ALA A 328 4.88 42.98 -12.94
C ALA A 328 5.89 42.79 -14.09
N GLU A 329 6.21 41.54 -14.45
CA GLU A 329 7.06 41.23 -15.62
C GLU A 329 6.40 41.65 -16.94
N ASP A 330 5.08 41.41 -17.06
CA ASP A 330 4.28 41.82 -18.22
C ASP A 330 4.15 43.35 -18.27
N GLU A 331 3.96 44.05 -17.14
CA GLU A 331 3.94 45.52 -17.06
C GLU A 331 5.31 46.12 -17.39
N GLU A 332 6.42 45.53 -16.92
CA GLU A 332 7.77 45.96 -17.35
C GLU A 332 7.98 45.77 -18.87
N GLN A 333 7.36 44.76 -19.47
CA GLN A 333 7.33 44.56 -20.92
C GLN A 333 6.29 45.45 -21.65
N GLU A 334 5.18 45.80 -20.99
CA GLU A 334 4.05 46.64 -21.42
C GLU A 334 4.19 48.12 -21.04
N ILE A 335 5.36 48.59 -20.58
CA ILE A 335 5.69 50.04 -20.60
C ILE A 335 5.70 50.59 -22.07
N VAL A 336 5.31 49.77 -23.05
CA VAL A 336 4.68 50.18 -24.33
C VAL A 336 3.14 49.94 -24.34
N GLY A 337 2.38 50.47 -23.38
CA GLY A 337 0.91 50.67 -23.48
C GLY A 337 0.04 50.06 -22.35
N LEU A 338 -0.41 50.94 -21.43
CA LEU A 338 -1.48 50.79 -20.41
C LEU A 338 -2.70 49.90 -20.81
N PRO A 339 -3.39 49.17 -19.89
CA PRO A 339 -4.44 49.79 -19.03
C PRO A 339 -5.04 49.07 -17.76
N ALA A 340 -5.73 49.88 -16.94
CA ALA A 340 -7.02 49.74 -16.22
C ALA A 340 -7.41 48.55 -15.29
N GLU A 341 -7.92 48.94 -14.09
CA GLU A 341 -8.49 48.12 -13.01
C GLU A 341 -9.56 47.08 -13.41
N ARG A 342 -9.48 45.86 -12.86
CA ARG A 342 -10.55 44.84 -12.91
C ARG A 342 -10.85 44.22 -11.55
N ARG A 343 -12.14 44.15 -11.18
CA ARG A 343 -12.65 43.50 -9.96
C ARG A 343 -12.70 41.96 -10.09
N ASN A 344 -12.32 41.26 -9.02
CA ASN A 344 -12.03 39.83 -8.96
C ASN A 344 -13.29 38.93 -8.90
N LYS A 345 -13.51 38.11 -9.94
CA LYS A 345 -14.64 37.16 -10.06
C LYS A 345 -14.48 35.90 -9.18
N PHE A 346 -13.28 35.64 -8.65
CA PHE A 346 -12.93 34.38 -7.96
C PHE A 346 -13.40 34.31 -6.50
N GLN A 347 -13.56 35.47 -5.85
CA GLN A 347 -14.08 35.58 -4.47
C GLN A 347 -15.49 34.97 -4.33
N ILE A 348 -16.27 34.96 -5.42
CA ILE A 348 -17.61 34.39 -5.50
C ILE A 348 -17.57 32.86 -5.61
N PHE A 349 -16.58 32.31 -6.33
CA PHE A 349 -16.41 30.86 -6.49
C PHE A 349 -15.98 30.20 -5.18
N TRP A 350 -15.04 30.81 -4.44
CA TRP A 350 -14.57 30.28 -3.15
C TRP A 350 -15.67 30.25 -2.06
N GLN A 351 -16.57 31.25 -2.04
CA GLN A 351 -17.74 31.23 -1.15
C GLN A 351 -18.73 30.10 -1.49
N THR A 352 -18.76 29.66 -2.75
CA THR A 352 -19.63 28.56 -3.21
C THR A 352 -19.06 27.20 -2.81
N VAL A 353 -17.75 27.01 -2.94
CA VAL A 353 -17.04 25.79 -2.47
C VAL A 353 -17.14 25.62 -0.95
N LYS A 354 -17.03 26.72 -0.20
CA LYS A 354 -17.28 26.74 1.26
C LYS A 354 -18.71 26.32 1.65
N LYS A 355 -19.71 26.51 0.79
CA LYS A 355 -21.08 26.02 1.07
C LYS A 355 -21.27 24.54 0.78
N PHE A 356 -20.47 23.97 -0.12
CA PHE A 356 -20.60 22.58 -0.55
C PHE A 356 -19.81 21.61 0.34
N LEU A 357 -18.61 22.01 0.80
CA LEU A 357 -17.75 21.18 1.66
C LEU A 357 -18.21 21.11 3.12
N PHE A 358 -18.97 22.10 3.60
CA PHE A 358 -19.36 22.23 5.02
C PHE A 358 -20.82 21.79 5.29
N LYS A 359 -21.45 21.03 4.38
CA LYS A 359 -22.86 20.62 4.50
C LYS A 359 -23.11 19.18 4.96
N SER A 360 -22.11 18.49 5.50
CA SER A 360 -22.26 17.10 6.01
C SER A 360 -22.07 17.01 7.54
N GLY A 361 -22.81 17.83 8.30
CA GLY A 361 -22.67 17.87 9.76
C GLY A 361 -23.95 18.01 10.60
N GLU A 362 -25.11 18.42 10.03
CA GLU A 362 -26.31 18.71 10.86
C GLU A 362 -27.62 18.03 10.43
N GLU A 363 -27.66 17.19 9.39
CA GLU A 363 -28.90 16.49 8.98
C GLU A 363 -28.80 14.97 9.18
N TYR A 364 -28.67 14.52 10.43
CA TYR A 364 -29.02 13.15 10.85
C TYR A 364 -29.58 13.14 12.29
N LYS A 365 -30.48 14.08 12.59
CA LYS A 365 -31.38 14.00 13.73
C LYS A 365 -32.77 14.46 13.33
N ARG A 366 -33.56 13.52 12.80
CA ARG A 366 -35.01 13.34 12.99
C ARG A 366 -35.53 12.48 11.86
N GLU A 367 -35.85 11.23 12.18
CA GLU A 367 -37.08 10.56 11.76
C GLU A 367 -37.11 9.18 12.44
N GLU A 368 -37.40 9.19 13.75
CA GLU A 368 -38.09 8.11 14.42
C GLU A 368 -39.36 8.72 15.03
N ASN A 369 -40.49 8.36 14.46
CA ASN A 369 -41.78 8.17 15.12
C ASN A 369 -42.58 7.17 14.30
#